data_AF-A0A2J8T0L8-F1
#
_entry.id   AF-A0A2J8T0L8-F1
#
_cell.length_a   1.000
_cell.length_b   1.000
_cell.length_c   1.000
_cell.angle_alpha   90.00
_cell.angle_beta   90.00
_cell.angle_gamma   90.00
#
_symmetry.space_group_name_H-M   'P 1'
#
loop_
_entity.id
_entity.type
_entity.pdbx_description
1 polymer ?
#
loop_
_entity_poly.entity_id
_entity_poly.type
_entity_poly.pdbx_seq_one_letter_code
_entity_poly.pdbx_strand_id
1 'polypeptide(L)'
;MSRQTTSVGSSCLDLWREKNDRLVRQAEVAQNSGLTLRRQHLAQDALEGLRGLLHSLQGLPAAIPVLPLELTVTCNFIILRASLAQGFTEDQAQDIQRSLERVLETQEQWGPRLEQGLRELWDSVLRASCLLPELLSALHRLAGLQAALWLSADRLGDLALLLETLNGSQSGASKDLLLLLKTWSPPAEELDAPLTLQDAQGLKDVLLTAFAYRQ
;
A
#
# COMPACT_ATOMS: atom_id res chain seq x y z
N MET A 1 -24.90 5.06 44.37
CA MET A 1 -24.45 6.04 43.37
C MET A 1 -23.59 5.31 42.35
N SER A 2 -24.21 4.83 41.28
CA SER A 2 -23.53 4.08 40.22
C SER A 2 -22.84 5.05 39.27
N ARG A 3 -21.51 4.92 39.15
CA ARG A 3 -20.72 5.67 38.18
C ARG A 3 -21.09 5.18 36.78
N GLN A 4 -21.74 6.05 36.00
CA GLN A 4 -21.87 5.91 34.57
C GLN A 4 -20.46 5.97 33.97
N THR A 5 -19.99 4.86 33.41
CA THR A 5 -18.86 4.86 32.49
C THR A 5 -19.34 5.50 31.19
N THR A 6 -19.00 6.77 31.00
CA THR A 6 -19.19 7.46 29.73
C THR A 6 -18.31 6.77 28.68
N SER A 7 -18.95 6.17 27.68
CA SER A 7 -18.33 5.75 26.43
C SER A 7 -17.58 6.95 25.85
N VAL A 8 -16.25 6.89 25.82
CA VAL A 8 -15.41 7.87 25.11
C VAL A 8 -15.71 7.66 23.62
N GLY A 9 -16.30 8.66 22.97
CA GLY A 9 -16.66 8.57 21.56
C GLY A 9 -15.45 8.19 20.69
N SER A 10 -15.65 7.19 19.83
CA SER A 10 -14.67 6.76 18.82
C SER A 10 -14.28 7.95 17.93
N SER A 11 -12.98 8.16 17.69
CA SER A 11 -12.53 9.25 16.81
C SER A 11 -12.96 8.96 15.36
N CYS A 12 -13.02 9.98 14.50
CA CYS A 12 -13.35 9.75 13.08
C CYS A 12 -12.37 8.76 12.41
N LEU A 13 -11.10 8.76 12.81
CA LEU A 13 -10.08 7.83 12.30
C LEU A 13 -10.35 6.39 12.75
N ASP A 14 -10.83 6.18 13.97
CA ASP A 14 -11.19 4.85 14.47
C ASP A 14 -12.39 4.28 13.72
N LEU A 15 -13.42 5.11 13.46
CA LEU A 15 -14.58 4.72 12.64
C LEU A 15 -14.17 4.38 11.19
N TRP A 16 -13.21 5.12 10.64
CA TRP A 16 -12.68 4.88 9.31
C TRP A 16 -11.80 3.64 9.24
N ARG A 17 -11.03 3.35 10.29
CA ARG A 17 -10.31 2.07 10.45
C ARG A 17 -11.28 0.90 10.52
N GLU A 18 -12.30 0.97 11.36
CA GLU A 18 -13.32 -0.08 11.45
C GLU A 18 -14.02 -0.30 10.09
N LYS A 19 -14.27 0.78 9.35
CA LYS A 19 -14.80 0.70 7.98
C LYS A 19 -13.83 -0.02 7.03
N ASN A 20 -12.53 0.30 7.06
CA ASN A 20 -11.51 -0.44 6.29
C ASN A 20 -11.57 -1.94 6.61
N ASP A 21 -11.54 -2.28 7.90
CA ASP A 21 -11.45 -3.67 8.36
C ASP A 21 -12.68 -4.49 7.94
N ARG A 22 -13.86 -3.87 7.99
CA ARG A 22 -15.09 -4.50 7.48
C ARG A 22 -15.02 -4.75 5.97
N LEU A 23 -14.50 -3.81 5.20
CA LEU A 23 -14.39 -3.94 3.74
C LEU A 23 -13.37 -5.01 3.35
N VAL A 24 -12.25 -5.10 4.06
CA VAL A 24 -11.24 -6.16 3.87
C VAL A 24 -11.85 -7.54 4.13
N ARG A 25 -12.50 -7.72 5.29
CA ARG A 25 -13.18 -8.99 5.62
C ARG A 25 -14.25 -9.35 4.58
N GLN A 26 -14.99 -8.37 4.07
CA GLN A 26 -15.98 -8.60 3.01
C GLN A 26 -15.31 -9.10 1.72
N ALA A 27 -14.19 -8.51 1.32
CA ALA A 27 -13.43 -8.95 0.15
C ALA A 27 -12.80 -10.34 0.34
N GLU A 28 -12.31 -10.68 1.54
CA GLU A 28 -11.83 -12.04 1.86
C GLU A 28 -12.96 -13.08 1.77
N VAL A 29 -14.15 -12.78 2.28
CA VAL A 29 -15.33 -13.64 2.15
C VAL A 29 -15.70 -13.84 0.68
N ALA A 30 -15.55 -12.80 -0.15
CA ALA A 30 -15.76 -12.92 -1.59
C ALA A 30 -14.80 -13.93 -2.22
N GLN A 31 -13.51 -13.90 -1.86
CA GLN A 31 -12.49 -14.82 -2.40
C GLN A 31 -12.80 -16.29 -2.07
N ASN A 32 -13.38 -16.54 -0.89
CA ASN A 32 -13.74 -17.88 -0.41
C ASN A 32 -15.12 -18.39 -0.89
N SER A 33 -15.88 -17.56 -1.63
CA SER A 33 -17.20 -17.95 -2.12
C SER A 33 -17.11 -18.78 -3.40
N GLY A 34 -17.73 -19.97 -3.41
CA GLY A 34 -17.82 -20.83 -4.60
C GLY A 34 -18.77 -20.34 -5.69
N LEU A 35 -19.57 -19.29 -5.44
CA LEU A 35 -20.52 -18.72 -6.40
C LEU A 35 -19.92 -17.47 -7.08
N THR A 36 -19.56 -17.59 -8.36
CA THR A 36 -18.83 -16.56 -9.13
C THR A 36 -19.50 -15.18 -9.11
N LEU A 37 -20.84 -15.12 -9.27
CA LEU A 37 -21.58 -13.86 -9.28
C LEU A 37 -21.62 -13.17 -7.91
N ARG A 38 -21.78 -13.95 -6.82
CA ARG A 38 -21.81 -13.40 -5.46
C ARG A 38 -20.43 -12.89 -5.06
N ARG A 39 -19.38 -13.63 -5.43
CA ARG A 39 -17.98 -13.20 -5.28
C ARG A 39 -17.73 -11.87 -5.98
N GLN A 40 -18.12 -11.74 -7.24
CA GLN A 40 -17.93 -10.50 -8.00
C GLN A 40 -18.67 -9.31 -7.38
N HIS A 41 -19.93 -9.48 -6.99
CA HIS A 41 -20.69 -8.39 -6.34
C HIS A 41 -20.06 -7.95 -5.02
N LEU A 42 -19.72 -8.88 -4.13
CA LEU A 42 -19.14 -8.53 -2.83
C LEU A 42 -17.79 -7.82 -2.96
N ALA A 43 -16.95 -8.24 -3.92
CA ALA A 43 -15.68 -7.60 -4.21
C ALA A 43 -15.87 -6.21 -4.83
N GLN A 44 -16.86 -6.03 -5.72
CA GLN A 44 -17.18 -4.73 -6.30
C GLN A 44 -17.71 -3.74 -5.25
N ASP A 45 -18.60 -4.21 -4.37
CA ASP A 45 -19.12 -3.42 -3.26
C ASP A 45 -18.01 -2.99 -2.28
N ALA A 46 -17.10 -3.92 -1.97
CA ALA A 46 -15.93 -3.62 -1.15
C ALA A 46 -15.01 -2.60 -1.83
N LEU A 47 -14.79 -2.72 -3.15
CA LEU A 47 -13.98 -1.79 -3.92
C LEU A 47 -14.55 -0.36 -3.90
N GLU A 48 -15.85 -0.20 -4.12
CA GLU A 48 -16.50 1.11 -4.06
C GLU A 48 -16.52 1.67 -2.62
N GLY A 49 -16.67 0.81 -1.62
CA GLY A 49 -16.53 1.18 -0.22
C GLY A 49 -15.13 1.72 0.12
N LEU A 50 -14.08 1.07 -0.39
CA LEU A 50 -12.69 1.49 -0.24
C LEU A 50 -12.42 2.81 -0.97
N ARG A 51 -12.94 2.96 -2.20
CA ARG A 51 -12.85 4.23 -2.97
C ARG A 51 -13.45 5.40 -2.18
N GLY A 52 -14.66 5.23 -1.64
CA GLY A 52 -15.32 6.27 -0.85
C GLY A 52 -14.59 6.60 0.45
N LEU A 53 -13.99 5.59 1.10
CA LEU A 53 -13.15 5.80 2.29
C LEU A 53 -11.86 6.55 1.94
N LEU A 54 -11.18 6.16 0.87
CA LEU A 54 -9.97 6.82 0.38
C LEU A 54 -10.24 8.29 0.06
N HIS A 55 -11.35 8.59 -0.62
CA HIS A 55 -11.76 9.96 -0.90
C HIS A 55 -11.94 10.80 0.37
N SER A 56 -12.49 10.20 1.44
CA SER A 56 -12.68 10.88 2.72
C SER A 56 -11.33 11.16 3.42
N LEU A 57 -10.42 10.18 3.40
CA LEU A 57 -9.07 10.31 3.97
C LEU A 57 -8.23 11.35 3.23
N GLN A 58 -8.28 11.34 1.89
CA GLN A 58 -7.58 12.30 1.04
C GLN A 58 -8.14 13.73 1.13
N GLY A 59 -9.38 13.89 1.63
CA GLY A 59 -9.96 15.18 1.97
C GLY A 59 -9.35 15.80 3.24
N LEU A 60 -8.65 15.02 4.06
CA LEU A 60 -7.89 15.53 5.20
C LEU A 60 -6.50 16.03 4.77
N PRO A 61 -5.93 17.00 5.51
CA PRO A 61 -4.53 17.36 5.38
C PRO A 61 -3.65 16.11 5.50
N ALA A 62 -2.60 16.02 4.69
CA ALA A 62 -1.58 15.01 4.87
C ALA A 62 -0.93 15.24 6.24
N ALA A 63 -1.09 14.26 7.14
CA ALA A 63 -0.55 14.31 8.48
C ALA A 63 -0.21 12.89 8.95
N ILE A 64 0.84 12.77 9.77
CA ILE A 64 1.35 11.49 10.28
C ILE A 64 0.24 10.62 10.91
N PRO A 65 -0.74 11.15 11.69
CA PRO A 65 -1.81 10.31 12.24
C PRO A 65 -2.78 9.73 11.21
N VAL A 66 -2.89 10.34 10.02
CA VAL A 66 -3.86 9.96 8.97
C VAL A 66 -3.23 8.99 7.97
N LEU A 67 -1.97 9.23 7.61
CA LEU A 67 -1.29 8.52 6.53
C LEU A 67 -1.20 6.99 6.69
N PRO A 68 -0.93 6.39 7.86
CA PRO A 68 -0.86 4.93 7.98
C PRO A 68 -2.16 4.26 7.51
N LEU A 69 -3.31 4.82 7.90
CA LEU A 69 -4.61 4.31 7.48
C LEU A 69 -4.85 4.59 6.00
N GLU A 70 -4.54 5.79 5.52
CA GLU A 70 -4.73 6.15 4.11
C GLU A 70 -3.91 5.26 3.18
N LEU A 71 -2.62 5.09 3.43
CA LEU A 71 -1.73 4.24 2.63
C LEU A 71 -2.22 2.78 2.65
N THR A 72 -2.73 2.31 3.79
CA THR A 72 -3.29 0.97 3.92
C THR A 72 -4.56 0.81 3.09
N VAL A 73 -5.48 1.78 3.14
CA VAL A 73 -6.69 1.80 2.32
C VAL A 73 -6.34 1.87 0.82
N THR A 74 -5.34 2.66 0.43
CA THR A 74 -4.84 2.71 -0.96
C THR A 74 -4.31 1.34 -1.39
N CYS A 75 -3.50 0.67 -0.57
CA CYS A 75 -2.98 -0.66 -0.89
C CYS A 75 -4.13 -1.66 -1.10
N ASN A 76 -5.09 -1.69 -0.18
CA ASN A 76 -6.27 -2.55 -0.27
C ASN A 76 -7.09 -2.26 -1.55
N PHE A 77 -7.28 -0.98 -1.88
CA PHE A 77 -7.97 -0.56 -3.09
C PHE A 77 -7.26 -1.04 -4.36
N ILE A 78 -5.94 -0.85 -4.44
CA ILE A 78 -5.13 -1.29 -5.59
C ILE A 78 -5.17 -2.82 -5.73
N ILE A 79 -4.96 -3.57 -4.64
CA ILE A 79 -4.98 -5.04 -4.64
C ILE A 79 -6.32 -5.56 -5.14
N LEU A 80 -7.42 -5.03 -4.60
CA LEU A 80 -8.76 -5.49 -4.96
C LEU A 80 -9.11 -5.12 -6.40
N ARG A 81 -8.75 -3.91 -6.85
CA ARG A 81 -8.94 -3.48 -8.24
C ARG A 81 -8.15 -4.36 -9.21
N ALA A 82 -6.87 -4.63 -8.91
CA ALA A 82 -6.02 -5.49 -9.72
C ALA A 82 -6.58 -6.92 -9.80
N SER A 83 -7.08 -7.44 -8.68
CA SER A 83 -7.70 -8.76 -8.61
C SER A 83 -8.96 -8.86 -9.47
N LEU A 84 -9.81 -7.83 -9.47
CA LEU A 84 -11.02 -7.76 -10.30
C LEU A 84 -10.70 -7.57 -11.79
N ALA A 85 -9.67 -6.78 -12.10
CA ALA A 85 -9.19 -6.56 -13.46
C ALA A 85 -8.32 -7.70 -14.01
N GLN A 86 -7.95 -8.67 -13.17
CA GLN A 86 -6.99 -9.75 -13.47
C GLN A 86 -5.61 -9.24 -13.92
N GLY A 87 -5.17 -8.11 -13.38
CA GLY A 87 -3.88 -7.52 -13.72
C GLY A 87 -3.70 -6.08 -13.23
N PHE A 88 -2.50 -5.55 -13.42
CA PHE A 88 -2.19 -4.16 -13.13
C PHE A 88 -2.53 -3.24 -14.31
N THR A 89 -2.96 -2.01 -14.02
CA THR A 89 -3.30 -0.97 -15.01
C THR A 89 -2.61 0.35 -14.68
N GLU A 90 -2.50 1.25 -15.66
CA GLU A 90 -1.86 2.57 -15.47
C GLU A 90 -2.53 3.41 -14.38
N ASP A 91 -3.84 3.27 -14.18
CA ASP A 91 -4.57 3.96 -13.10
C ASP A 91 -4.01 3.66 -11.71
N GLN A 92 -3.40 2.47 -11.51
CA GLN A 92 -2.80 2.09 -10.23
C GLN A 92 -1.45 2.79 -10.01
N ALA A 93 -0.74 3.14 -11.08
CA ALA A 93 0.47 3.95 -10.99
C ALA A 93 0.14 5.35 -10.45
N GLN A 94 -0.98 5.94 -10.86
CA GLN A 94 -1.45 7.24 -10.38
C GLN A 94 -1.84 7.20 -8.89
N ASP A 95 -2.51 6.14 -8.43
CA ASP A 95 -2.84 5.99 -7.02
C ASP A 95 -1.58 5.87 -6.14
N ILE A 96 -0.57 5.11 -6.61
CA ILE A 96 0.73 5.05 -5.93
C ILE A 96 1.41 6.41 -5.92
N GLN A 97 1.46 7.09 -7.08
CA GLN A 97 2.04 8.43 -7.20
C GLN A 97 1.43 9.39 -6.18
N ARG A 98 0.09 9.45 -6.12
CA ARG A 98 -0.62 10.33 -5.21
C ARG A 98 -0.33 10.01 -3.75
N SER A 99 -0.22 8.73 -3.40
CA SER A 99 0.17 8.31 -2.06
C SER A 99 1.59 8.75 -1.69
N LEU A 100 2.55 8.66 -2.60
CA LEU A 100 3.93 9.14 -2.37
C LEU A 100 3.96 10.65 -2.16
N GLU A 101 3.26 11.41 -3.02
CA GLU A 101 3.11 12.86 -2.87
C GLU A 101 2.53 13.23 -1.51
N ARG A 102 1.51 12.49 -1.04
CA ARG A 102 0.90 12.75 0.27
C ARG A 102 1.82 12.45 1.45
N VAL A 103 2.65 11.40 1.36
CA VAL A 103 3.69 11.16 2.39
C VAL A 103 4.64 12.35 2.48
N LEU A 104 5.01 12.85 1.33
CA LEU A 104 5.94 13.94 1.15
C LEU A 104 5.37 15.31 1.57
N GLU A 105 4.07 15.55 1.36
CA GLU A 105 3.33 16.72 1.86
C GLU A 105 3.47 16.89 3.39
N THR A 106 3.69 15.82 4.16
CA THR A 106 3.83 15.91 5.63
C THR A 106 5.12 16.53 6.13
N GLN A 107 6.15 16.58 5.29
CA GLN A 107 7.49 16.98 5.70
C GLN A 107 7.76 18.47 5.51
N GLU A 108 6.75 19.27 5.11
CA GLU A 108 6.80 20.72 4.84
C GLU A 108 7.94 21.21 3.90
N GLN A 109 8.72 20.29 3.32
CA GLN A 109 9.87 20.57 2.44
C GLN A 109 9.50 20.58 0.96
N TRP A 110 8.20 20.56 0.64
CA TRP A 110 7.71 20.43 -0.73
C TRP A 110 7.69 21.78 -1.42
N GLY A 111 8.77 22.05 -2.16
CA GLY A 111 8.86 23.12 -3.16
C GLY A 111 7.90 22.89 -4.36
N PRO A 112 7.94 23.76 -5.39
CA PRO A 112 7.01 23.69 -6.51
C PRO A 112 7.00 22.29 -7.14
N ARG A 113 5.80 21.76 -7.42
CA ARG A 113 5.53 20.45 -8.03
C ARG A 113 6.33 20.29 -9.33
N LEU A 114 7.56 19.80 -9.22
CA LEU A 114 8.26 19.24 -10.36
C LEU A 114 7.55 17.93 -10.67
N GLU A 115 7.20 17.73 -11.94
CA GLU A 115 6.68 16.46 -12.46
C GLU A 115 7.78 15.39 -12.30
N GLN A 116 7.89 14.83 -11.10
CA GLN A 116 8.81 13.76 -10.78
C GLN A 116 8.20 12.44 -11.24
N GLY A 117 9.01 11.60 -11.89
CA GLY A 117 8.61 10.23 -12.15
C GLY A 117 8.46 9.45 -10.85
N LEU A 118 7.73 8.33 -10.92
CA LEU A 118 7.52 7.44 -9.75
C LEU A 118 8.82 7.00 -9.07
N ARG A 119 9.90 6.83 -9.83
CA ARG A 119 11.21 6.44 -9.31
C ARG A 119 11.82 7.55 -8.44
N GLU A 120 11.80 8.79 -8.92
CA GLU A 120 12.28 9.96 -8.18
C GLU A 120 11.43 10.24 -6.92
N LEU A 121 10.13 9.98 -7.00
CA LEU A 121 9.22 10.09 -5.85
C LEU A 121 9.57 9.06 -4.78
N TRP A 122 9.78 7.80 -5.15
CA TRP A 122 10.21 6.76 -4.20
C TRP A 122 11.53 7.10 -3.52
N ASP A 123 12.52 7.55 -4.29
CA ASP A 123 13.80 8.00 -3.73
C ASP A 123 13.61 9.14 -2.71
N SER A 124 12.70 10.07 -3.00
CA SER A 124 12.39 11.19 -2.11
C SER A 124 11.62 10.75 -0.87
N VAL A 125 10.61 9.88 -1.01
CA VAL A 125 9.89 9.28 0.11
C VAL A 125 10.85 8.54 1.01
N LEU A 126 11.63 7.59 0.50
CA LEU A 126 12.47 6.72 1.32
C LEU A 126 13.56 7.51 2.05
N ARG A 127 14.09 8.58 1.45
CA ARG A 127 14.98 9.53 2.13
C ARG A 127 14.27 10.30 3.24
N ALA A 128 13.05 10.78 3.00
CA ALA A 128 12.30 11.58 3.97
C ALA A 128 11.66 10.74 5.09
N SER A 129 11.24 9.52 4.78
CA SER A 129 10.50 8.61 5.66
C SER A 129 11.39 7.76 6.56
N CYS A 130 12.71 7.86 6.43
CA CYS A 130 13.66 7.17 7.32
C CYS A 130 13.45 7.50 8.82
N LEU A 131 12.73 8.59 9.12
CA LEU A 131 12.39 9.05 10.47
C LEU A 131 10.92 8.81 10.87
N LEU A 132 10.11 8.17 10.02
CA LEU A 132 8.68 7.93 10.25
C LEU A 132 8.38 6.43 10.40
N PRO A 133 8.67 5.81 11.56
CA PRO A 133 8.43 4.39 11.78
C PRO A 133 6.97 3.99 11.58
N GLU A 134 6.03 4.89 11.86
CA GLU A 134 4.58 4.65 11.74
C GLU A 134 4.13 4.39 10.30
N LEU A 135 4.90 4.84 9.31
CA LEU A 135 4.61 4.64 7.89
C LEU A 135 5.30 3.42 7.31
N LEU A 136 6.29 2.84 8.01
CA LEU A 136 7.21 1.88 7.41
C LEU A 136 6.48 0.66 6.82
N SER A 137 5.59 0.04 7.58
CA SER A 137 4.85 -1.14 7.11
C SER A 137 3.93 -0.81 5.92
N ALA A 138 3.26 0.33 5.96
CA ALA A 138 2.40 0.77 4.85
C ALA A 138 3.20 1.14 3.59
N LEU A 139 4.37 1.76 3.75
CA LEU A 139 5.29 2.08 2.65
C LEU A 139 5.87 0.81 2.01
N HIS A 140 6.27 -0.19 2.80
CA HIS A 140 6.73 -1.46 2.25
C HIS A 140 5.62 -2.21 1.49
N ARG A 141 4.37 -2.14 1.94
CA ARG A 141 3.22 -2.66 1.17
C ARG A 141 3.06 -1.92 -0.16
N LEU A 142 3.07 -0.59 -0.13
CA LEU A 142 2.97 0.23 -1.33
C LEU A 142 4.14 -0.04 -2.30
N ALA A 143 5.34 -0.26 -1.77
CA ALA A 143 6.52 -0.63 -2.56
C ALA A 143 6.37 -2.02 -3.21
N GLY A 144 5.77 -2.98 -2.52
CA GLY A 144 5.43 -4.29 -3.11
C GLY A 144 4.46 -4.16 -4.29
N LEU A 145 3.47 -3.27 -4.18
CA LEU A 145 2.54 -2.98 -5.29
C LEU A 145 3.21 -2.25 -6.45
N GLN A 146 4.07 -1.27 -6.16
CA GLN A 146 4.90 -0.63 -7.17
C GLN A 146 5.77 -1.64 -7.91
N ALA A 147 6.40 -2.54 -7.16
CA ALA A 147 7.25 -3.58 -7.69
C ALA A 147 6.46 -4.54 -8.60
N ALA A 148 5.24 -4.90 -8.23
CA ALA A 148 4.37 -5.74 -9.05
C ALA A 148 3.99 -5.04 -10.35
N LEU A 149 3.65 -3.75 -10.28
CA LEU A 149 3.34 -2.93 -11.44
C LEU A 149 4.55 -2.86 -12.39
N TRP A 150 5.75 -2.54 -11.89
CA TRP A 150 6.95 -2.48 -12.71
C TRP A 150 7.39 -3.82 -13.26
N LEU A 151 7.22 -4.91 -12.49
CA LEU A 151 7.46 -6.26 -12.99
C LEU A 151 6.55 -6.58 -14.17
N SER A 152 5.26 -6.25 -14.07
CA SER A 152 4.28 -6.47 -15.14
C SER A 152 4.52 -5.60 -16.38
N ALA A 153 5.09 -4.41 -16.20
CA ALA A 153 5.40 -3.45 -17.27
C ALA A 153 6.83 -3.57 -17.83
N ASP A 154 7.56 -4.64 -17.48
CA ASP A 154 8.97 -4.85 -17.86
C ASP A 154 9.95 -3.73 -17.46
N ARG A 155 9.64 -2.99 -16.40
CA ARG A 155 10.50 -1.94 -15.84
C ARG A 155 11.47 -2.48 -14.80
N LEU A 156 12.24 -3.50 -15.18
CA LEU A 156 13.13 -4.23 -14.27
C LEU A 156 14.24 -3.36 -13.68
N GLY A 157 14.70 -2.34 -14.41
CA GLY A 157 15.71 -1.39 -13.92
C GLY A 157 15.21 -0.56 -12.74
N ASP A 158 14.00 0.00 -12.85
CA ASP A 158 13.39 0.78 -11.75
C ASP A 158 13.08 -0.10 -10.54
N LEU A 159 12.61 -1.33 -10.80
CA LEU A 159 12.39 -2.33 -9.76
C LEU A 159 13.67 -2.67 -8.99
N ALA A 160 14.78 -2.91 -9.70
CA ALA A 160 16.06 -3.20 -9.06
C ALA A 160 16.50 -2.03 -8.17
N LEU A 161 16.42 -0.79 -8.66
CA LEU A 161 16.79 0.41 -7.90
C LEU A 161 15.94 0.59 -6.64
N LEU A 162 14.61 0.38 -6.73
CA LEU A 162 13.73 0.46 -5.55
C LEU A 162 14.11 -0.59 -4.50
N LEU A 163 14.38 -1.83 -4.91
CA LEU A 163 14.76 -2.90 -3.98
C LEU A 163 16.15 -2.65 -3.37
N GLU A 164 17.11 -2.11 -4.12
CA GLU A 164 18.42 -1.70 -3.59
C GLU A 164 18.23 -0.65 -2.47
N THR A 165 17.39 0.35 -2.71
CA THR A 165 17.09 1.39 -1.71
C THR A 165 16.41 0.79 -0.47
N LEU A 166 15.42 -0.09 -0.64
CA LEU A 166 14.73 -0.76 0.48
C LEU A 166 15.65 -1.70 1.28
N ASN A 167 16.65 -2.29 0.62
CA ASN A 167 17.64 -3.16 1.26
C ASN A 167 18.77 -2.39 1.97
N GLY A 168 18.81 -1.07 1.85
CA GLY A 168 19.89 -0.24 2.39
C GLY A 168 21.25 -0.47 1.72
N SER A 169 21.26 -1.07 0.52
CA SER A 169 22.50 -1.31 -0.23
C SER A 169 22.90 -0.06 -1.01
N GLN A 170 23.93 0.67 -0.55
CA GLN A 170 24.54 1.79 -1.30
C GLN A 170 25.53 1.35 -2.38
N SER A 171 25.79 0.05 -2.46
CA SER A 171 26.75 -0.54 -3.39
C SER A 171 25.95 -1.16 -4.52
N GLY A 172 26.14 -0.70 -5.75
CA GLY A 172 25.55 -1.27 -6.98
C GLY A 172 26.04 -2.70 -7.28
N ALA A 173 25.94 -3.58 -6.29
CA ALA A 173 26.58 -4.87 -6.19
C ALA A 173 25.68 -6.03 -6.61
N SER A 174 24.43 -5.79 -6.99
CA SER A 174 23.64 -6.86 -7.61
C SER A 174 22.54 -6.34 -8.52
N LYS A 175 22.81 -6.37 -9.83
CA LYS A 175 21.73 -6.35 -10.84
C LYS A 175 20.90 -7.64 -10.84
N ASP A 176 21.28 -8.63 -10.02
CA ASP A 176 20.46 -9.84 -9.85
C ASP A 176 19.22 -9.51 -9.01
N LEU A 177 18.13 -9.28 -9.75
CA LEU A 177 16.82 -8.97 -9.20
C LEU A 177 16.27 -10.11 -8.31
N LEU A 178 16.64 -11.37 -8.57
CA LEU A 178 16.23 -12.48 -7.71
C LEU A 178 16.87 -12.35 -6.33
N LEU A 179 18.16 -12.00 -6.29
CA LEU A 179 18.87 -11.77 -5.03
C LEU A 179 18.24 -10.60 -4.27
N LEU A 180 17.99 -9.47 -4.95
CA LEU A 180 17.37 -8.28 -4.36
C LEU A 180 15.98 -8.57 -3.76
N LEU A 181 15.15 -9.34 -4.47
CA LEU A 181 13.85 -9.78 -3.97
C LEU A 181 13.99 -10.69 -2.75
N LYS A 182 14.96 -11.62 -2.77
CA LYS A 182 15.21 -12.52 -1.63
C LYS A 182 15.67 -11.77 -0.38
N THR A 183 16.53 -10.77 -0.56
CA THR A 183 17.10 -9.97 0.56
C THR A 183 16.14 -8.92 1.09
N TRP A 184 15.13 -8.50 0.32
CA TRP A 184 14.10 -7.57 0.79
C TRP A 184 13.40 -8.11 2.02
N SER A 185 13.50 -7.41 3.15
CA SER A 185 12.90 -7.83 4.41
C SER A 185 11.86 -6.80 4.85
N PRO A 186 10.58 -6.98 4.47
CA PRO A 186 9.52 -6.13 4.98
C PRO A 186 9.40 -6.20 6.51
N PRO A 187 9.03 -5.09 7.17
CA PRO A 187 8.74 -5.11 8.60
C PRO A 187 7.49 -5.95 8.90
N ALA A 188 7.42 -6.51 10.10
CA ALA A 188 6.20 -7.17 10.57
C ALA A 188 5.06 -6.14 10.76
N GLU A 189 3.82 -6.57 10.54
CA GLU A 189 2.65 -5.74 10.86
C GLU A 189 2.43 -5.69 12.38
N GLU A 190 2.04 -4.52 12.89
CA GLU A 190 1.69 -4.34 14.29
C GLU A 190 0.30 -4.93 14.58
N LEU A 191 0.07 -5.42 15.80
CA LEU A 191 -1.19 -6.07 16.19
C LEU A 191 -2.41 -5.14 16.07
N ASP A 192 -2.21 -3.84 16.24
CA ASP A 192 -3.28 -2.82 16.18
C ASP A 192 -3.35 -2.09 14.83
N ALA A 193 -2.62 -2.58 13.82
CA ALA A 193 -2.62 -2.01 12.48
C ALA A 193 -3.98 -2.23 11.77
N PRO A 194 -4.40 -1.31 10.87
CA PRO A 194 -5.58 -1.54 10.04
C PRO A 194 -5.42 -2.82 9.20
N LEU A 195 -6.50 -3.57 9.01
CA LEU A 195 -6.45 -4.81 8.24
C LEU A 195 -6.02 -4.55 6.79
N THR A 196 -5.23 -5.49 6.27
CA THR A 196 -4.71 -5.49 4.92
C THR A 196 -5.24 -6.72 4.17
N LEU A 197 -5.47 -6.58 2.87
CA LEU A 197 -5.79 -7.74 2.01
C LEU A 197 -4.55 -8.59 1.72
N GLN A 198 -3.39 -7.94 1.73
CA GLN A 198 -2.10 -8.59 1.57
C GLN A 198 -1.03 -7.76 2.28
N ASP A 199 -0.27 -8.42 3.13
CA ASP A 199 0.88 -7.81 3.81
C ASP A 199 2.08 -7.71 2.87
N ALA A 200 3.10 -6.97 3.30
CA ALA A 200 4.28 -6.75 2.46
C ALA A 200 5.08 -8.04 2.24
N GLN A 201 5.08 -8.96 3.20
CA GLN A 201 5.72 -10.27 3.06
C GLN A 201 5.00 -11.14 2.02
N GLY A 202 3.66 -11.21 2.06
CA GLY A 202 2.87 -11.90 1.05
C GLY A 202 3.05 -11.29 -0.34
N LEU A 203 3.17 -9.97 -0.46
CA LEU A 203 3.49 -9.32 -1.74
C LEU A 203 4.88 -9.71 -2.25
N LYS A 204 5.89 -9.76 -1.38
CA LYS A 204 7.22 -10.27 -1.71
C LYS A 204 7.16 -11.70 -2.25
N ASP A 205 6.39 -12.59 -1.62
CA ASP A 205 6.29 -13.99 -2.03
C ASP A 205 5.61 -14.13 -3.41
N VAL A 206 4.60 -13.30 -3.68
CA VAL A 206 3.98 -13.20 -5.01
C VAL A 206 4.98 -12.70 -6.05
N LEU A 207 5.78 -11.68 -5.74
CA LEU A 207 6.81 -11.15 -6.65
C LEU A 207 7.89 -12.18 -6.96
N LEU A 208 8.37 -12.91 -5.96
CA LEU A 208 9.33 -13.99 -6.14
C LEU A 208 8.78 -15.08 -7.06
N THR A 209 7.52 -15.47 -6.85
CA THR A 209 6.83 -16.46 -7.66
C THR A 209 6.67 -15.97 -9.10
N ALA A 210 6.15 -14.76 -9.29
CA ALA A 210 5.94 -14.15 -10.60
C ALA A 210 7.25 -13.96 -11.38
N PHE A 211 8.32 -13.55 -10.70
CA PHE A 211 9.64 -13.42 -11.31
C PHE A 211 10.23 -14.78 -11.71
N ALA A 212 10.06 -15.82 -10.89
CA ALA A 212 10.52 -17.16 -11.20
C ALA A 212 9.82 -17.77 -12.43
N TYR A 213 8.51 -17.57 -12.58
CA TYR A 213 7.75 -18.04 -13.75
C TYR A 213 8.10 -17.32 -15.06
N ARG A 214 8.80 -16.19 -14.98
CA ARG A 214 9.20 -15.39 -16.14
C ARG A 214 10.53 -15.84 -16.76
N GLN A 215 11.34 -16.62 -16.02
CA GLN A 215 12.62 -17.16 -16.50
C GLN A 215 12.40 -18.40 -17.37
#